data_AF-A0A1Y2E0S6-F1
#
_entry.id   AF-A0A1Y2E0S6-F1
#
_cell.length_a   1.000
_cell.length_b   1.000
_cell.length_c   1.000
_cell.angle_alpha   90.00
_cell.angle_beta   90.00
_cell.angle_gamma   90.00
#
_symmetry.space_group_name_H-M   'P 1'
#
loop_
_entity.id
_entity.type
_entity.pdbx_description
1 polymer ?
#
loop_
_entity_poly.entity_id
_entity_poly.type
_entity_poly.pdbx_seq_one_letter_code
_entity_poly.pdbx_strand_id
1 'polypeptide(L)'
;ANASVWVAGLPYDVTYHELLASIRGCGKVKWTNIDFPRDATGTATAQVIFFRHIAAKRFIAQGQIGQVVVNGARVEVSWNRVKTVEEDDTDKSRVLRISGPQNMISERQLMAFLMANFQFDIDDVIEVWSSEESACLEVRFASWRSQAHTAKIALCQEY
;
A
#
# COMPACT_ATOMS: atom_id res chain seq x y z
N ALA A 1 0.45 20.09 7.79
CA ALA A 1 -0.93 19.75 8.19
C ALA A 1 -1.11 18.21 8.35
N ASN A 2 -2.21 17.72 8.93
CA ASN A 2 -2.41 16.27 9.18
C ASN A 2 -2.68 15.49 7.88
N ALA A 3 -1.91 14.45 7.58
CA ALA A 3 -2.08 13.62 6.39
C ALA A 3 -2.54 12.18 6.73
N SER A 4 -2.92 11.92 7.98
CA SER A 4 -3.35 10.61 8.48
C SER A 4 -4.88 10.52 8.61
N VAL A 5 -5.48 9.48 8.04
CA VAL A 5 -6.92 9.18 8.12
C VAL A 5 -7.17 7.84 8.78
N TRP A 6 -8.35 7.69 9.37
CA TRP A 6 -8.91 6.46 9.88
C TRP A 6 -10.04 5.99 8.96
N VAL A 7 -10.03 4.70 8.62
CA VAL A 7 -11.04 4.04 7.81
C VAL A 7 -11.72 2.97 8.65
N ALA A 8 -13.04 2.99 8.73
CA ALA A 8 -13.82 2.04 9.50
C ALA A 8 -14.93 1.38 8.65
N GLY A 9 -15.40 0.22 9.10
CA GLY A 9 -16.44 -0.54 8.39
C GLY A 9 -15.90 -1.33 7.20
N LEU A 10 -14.62 -1.69 7.21
CA LEU A 10 -14.04 -2.55 6.18
C LEU A 10 -14.51 -4.01 6.37
N PRO A 11 -14.60 -4.81 5.30
CA PRO A 11 -14.78 -6.26 5.40
C PRO A 11 -13.75 -6.89 6.36
N TYR A 12 -14.14 -7.96 7.07
CA TYR A 12 -13.29 -8.60 8.08
C TYR A 12 -12.05 -9.28 7.47
N ASP A 13 -12.11 -9.65 6.18
CA ASP A 13 -11.10 -10.33 5.39
C ASP A 13 -10.46 -9.40 4.34
N VAL A 14 -10.63 -8.08 4.49
CA VAL A 14 -10.14 -7.09 3.53
C VAL A 14 -8.63 -7.21 3.31
N THR A 15 -8.22 -7.13 2.06
CA THR A 15 -6.81 -7.10 1.67
C THR A 15 -6.29 -5.67 1.54
N TYR A 16 -4.96 -5.52 1.63
CA TYR A 16 -4.31 -4.25 1.29
C TYR A 16 -4.61 -3.84 -0.16
N HIS A 17 -4.67 -4.79 -1.09
CA HIS A 17 -5.06 -4.55 -2.47
C HIS A 17 -6.44 -3.90 -2.56
N GLU A 18 -7.47 -4.51 -1.97
CA GLU A 18 -8.85 -4.00 -2.06
C GLU A 18 -8.99 -2.60 -1.46
N LEU A 19 -8.36 -2.36 -0.31
CA LEU A 19 -8.36 -1.03 0.31
C LEU A 19 -7.63 -0.01 -0.57
N LEU A 20 -6.38 -0.28 -0.95
CA LEU A 20 -5.56 0.64 -1.76
C LEU A 20 -6.12 0.82 -3.18
N ALA A 21 -6.83 -0.18 -3.70
CA ALA A 21 -7.52 -0.13 -4.97
C ALA A 21 -8.79 0.75 -4.93
N SER A 22 -9.39 0.97 -3.75
CA SER A 22 -10.53 1.89 -3.64
C SER A 22 -10.11 3.36 -3.57
N ILE A 23 -8.86 3.65 -3.20
CA ILE A 23 -8.34 5.02 -3.08
C ILE A 23 -7.98 5.55 -4.47
N ARG A 24 -8.81 6.43 -5.03
CA ARG A 24 -8.64 6.97 -6.38
C ARG A 24 -8.78 8.49 -6.42
N GLY A 25 -7.91 9.16 -7.18
CA GLY A 25 -7.96 10.61 -7.37
C GLY A 25 -7.59 11.47 -6.15
N CYS A 26 -7.10 10.88 -5.05
CA CYS A 26 -6.74 11.62 -3.85
C CYS A 26 -5.30 12.16 -3.90
N GLY A 27 -4.35 11.27 -4.18
CA GLY A 27 -2.90 11.52 -4.16
C GLY A 27 -2.14 10.28 -3.70
N LYS A 28 -0.81 10.39 -3.54
CA LYS A 28 0.04 9.26 -3.13
C LYS A 28 -0.18 8.87 -1.66
N VAL A 29 -0.44 7.58 -1.45
CA VAL A 29 -0.43 6.94 -0.13
C VAL A 29 1.01 6.67 0.27
N LYS A 30 1.39 7.11 1.48
CA LYS A 30 2.70 6.90 2.09
C LYS A 30 2.77 5.57 2.84
N TRP A 31 1.72 5.23 3.58
CA TRP A 31 1.69 4.08 4.47
C TRP A 31 0.25 3.67 4.76
N THR A 32 0.01 2.38 4.91
CA THR A 32 -1.28 1.81 5.32
C THR A 32 -1.04 0.67 6.30
N ASN A 33 -1.91 0.52 7.28
CA ASN A 33 -2.01 -0.63 8.16
C ASN A 33 -3.49 -1.00 8.34
N ILE A 34 -3.77 -2.30 8.36
CA ILE A 34 -5.11 -2.84 8.59
C ILE A 34 -5.12 -3.58 9.93
N ASP A 35 -6.05 -3.19 10.79
CA ASP A 35 -6.35 -3.85 12.04
C ASP A 35 -7.59 -4.74 11.85
N PHE A 36 -7.38 -6.05 11.89
CA PHE A 36 -8.41 -7.05 11.68
C PHE A 36 -9.21 -7.34 12.96
N PRO A 37 -10.52 -7.63 12.86
CA PRO A 37 -11.31 -8.06 13.99
C PRO A 37 -10.89 -9.47 14.43
N ARG A 38 -11.26 -9.86 15.66
CA ARG A 38 -10.96 -11.20 16.18
C ARG A 38 -11.77 -12.33 15.53
N ASP A 39 -12.93 -11.98 14.99
CA ASP A 39 -13.85 -12.91 14.35
C ASP A 39 -14.56 -12.25 13.16
N ALA A 40 -15.21 -13.07 12.33
CA ALA A 40 -15.86 -12.64 11.09
C ALA A 40 -17.14 -11.82 11.28
N THR A 41 -17.60 -11.62 12.52
CA THR A 41 -18.77 -10.77 12.81
C THR A 41 -18.38 -9.30 12.99
N GLY A 42 -17.09 -9.03 13.21
CA GLY A 42 -16.54 -7.69 13.29
C GLY A 42 -16.22 -7.08 11.91
N THR A 43 -15.81 -5.81 11.93
CA THR A 43 -15.28 -5.11 10.75
C THR A 43 -13.83 -4.77 10.98
N ALA A 44 -13.02 -4.84 9.93
CA ALA A 44 -11.67 -4.32 9.98
C ALA A 44 -11.67 -2.79 10.00
N THR A 45 -10.57 -2.24 10.48
CA THR A 45 -10.29 -0.81 10.44
C THR A 45 -8.91 -0.58 9.88
N ALA A 46 -8.65 0.58 9.29
CA ALA A 46 -7.34 0.87 8.75
C ALA A 46 -6.91 2.29 9.07
N GLN A 47 -5.60 2.46 9.22
CA GLN A 47 -4.98 3.76 9.17
C GLN A 47 -4.32 3.93 7.80
N VAL A 48 -4.66 5.01 7.10
CA VAL A 48 -4.05 5.38 5.82
C VAL A 48 -3.38 6.73 5.98
N ILE A 49 -2.09 6.79 5.67
CA ILE A 49 -1.31 8.03 5.69
C ILE A 49 -0.99 8.41 4.25
N PHE A 50 -1.36 9.63 3.87
CA PHE A 50 -0.96 10.24 2.62
C PHE A 50 0.34 11.03 2.79
N PHE A 51 1.04 11.30 1.68
CA PHE A 51 2.15 12.25 1.75
C PHE A 51 1.66 13.69 1.99
N ARG A 52 0.57 14.09 1.34
CA ARG A 52 0.07 15.48 1.38
C ARG A 52 -1.25 15.59 2.13
N HIS A 53 -1.41 16.66 2.90
CA HIS A 53 -2.67 16.93 3.60
C HIS A 53 -3.87 17.04 2.65
N ILE A 54 -3.66 17.66 1.47
CA ILE A 54 -4.73 17.80 0.47
C ILE A 54 -5.24 16.46 -0.05
N ALA A 55 -4.38 15.43 -0.11
CA ALA A 55 -4.77 14.09 -0.52
C ALA A 55 -5.66 13.42 0.54
N ALA A 56 -5.28 13.54 1.82
CA ALA A 56 -6.11 13.08 2.93
C ALA A 56 -7.48 13.79 2.96
N LYS A 57 -7.51 15.12 2.75
CA LYS A 57 -8.76 15.89 2.64
C LYS A 57 -9.67 15.37 1.53
N ARG A 58 -9.12 15.10 0.34
CA ARG A 58 -9.89 14.57 -0.79
C ARG A 58 -10.49 13.20 -0.47
N PHE A 59 -9.72 12.33 0.17
CA PHE A 59 -10.20 10.99 0.53
C PHE A 59 -11.31 11.04 1.59
N ILE A 60 -11.19 11.91 2.60
CA ILE A 60 -12.29 12.16 3.56
C ILE A 60 -13.54 12.68 2.82
N ALA A 61 -13.38 13.64 1.90
CA ALA A 61 -14.51 14.19 1.15
C ALA A 61 -15.21 13.11 0.30
N GLN A 62 -14.46 12.20 -0.32
CA GLN A 62 -15.02 11.04 -1.03
C GLN A 62 -15.77 10.09 -0.09
N GLY A 63 -15.24 9.84 1.11
CA GLY A 63 -15.90 9.04 2.14
C GLY A 63 -17.22 9.66 2.59
N GLN A 64 -17.25 10.98 2.81
CA GLN A 64 -18.45 11.72 3.23
C GLN A 64 -19.61 11.64 2.23
N ILE A 65 -19.31 11.51 0.94
CA ILE A 65 -20.32 11.34 -0.12
C ILE A 65 -20.55 9.87 -0.52
N GLY A 66 -19.99 8.93 0.24
CA GLY A 66 -20.19 7.49 0.04
C GLY A 66 -19.52 6.92 -1.22
N GLN A 67 -18.49 7.59 -1.76
CA GLN A 67 -17.76 7.14 -2.95
C GLN A 67 -16.66 6.12 -2.66
N VAL A 68 -16.27 5.97 -1.40
CA VAL A 68 -15.26 4.96 -1.01
C VAL A 68 -15.96 3.64 -0.73
N VAL A 69 -15.79 2.70 -1.65
CA VAL A 69 -16.35 1.35 -1.57
C VAL A 69 -15.23 0.34 -1.65
N VAL A 70 -15.13 -0.53 -0.65
CA VAL A 70 -14.10 -1.58 -0.55
C VAL A 70 -14.82 -2.93 -0.54
N ASN A 71 -14.60 -3.74 -1.58
CA ASN A 71 -15.27 -5.02 -1.78
C ASN A 71 -16.80 -4.96 -1.54
N GLY A 72 -17.46 -3.97 -2.15
CA GLY A 72 -18.90 -3.72 -2.02
C GLY A 72 -19.34 -3.02 -0.72
N ALA A 73 -18.50 -2.93 0.30
CA ALA A 73 -18.81 -2.24 1.55
C ALA A 73 -18.51 -0.73 1.45
N ARG A 74 -19.47 0.12 1.84
CA ARG A 74 -19.23 1.55 2.03
C ARG A 74 -18.52 1.77 3.36
N VAL A 75 -17.40 2.48 3.33
CA VAL A 75 -16.56 2.69 4.51
C VAL A 75 -16.69 4.11 5.04
N GLU A 76 -16.48 4.29 6.33
CA GLU A 76 -16.35 5.59 6.95
C GLU A 76 -14.90 6.06 6.86
N VAL A 77 -14.66 7.30 6.45
CA VAL A 77 -13.33 7.90 6.41
C VAL A 77 -13.32 9.18 7.24
N SER A 78 -12.46 9.23 8.26
CA SER A 78 -12.33 10.36 9.17
C SER A 78 -10.86 10.69 9.45
N TRP A 79 -10.59 11.82 10.11
CA TRP A 79 -9.24 12.14 10.53
C TRP A 79 -8.75 11.17 11.60
N ASN A 80 -7.54 10.65 11.46
CA ASN A 80 -6.95 9.85 12.52
C ASN A 80 -6.62 10.75 13.73
N ARG A 81 -6.81 10.23 14.95
CA ARG A 81 -6.44 10.90 16.21
C ARG A 81 -4.93 11.04 16.32
N VAL A 82 -4.19 10.01 15.92
CA VAL A 82 -2.73 10.06 15.79
C VAL A 82 -2.40 10.77 14.48
N LYS A 83 -1.94 12.03 14.62
CA LYS A 83 -1.67 12.90 13.48
C LYS A 83 -0.31 12.56 12.88
N THR A 84 -0.22 12.59 11.56
CA THR A 84 1.05 12.54 10.84
C THR A 84 1.19 13.81 10.03
N VAL A 85 2.31 14.52 10.19
CA VAL A 85 2.58 15.72 9.41
C VAL A 85 2.82 15.32 7.96
N GLU A 86 2.28 16.11 7.04
CA GLU A 86 2.57 15.96 5.62
C GLU A 86 4.07 16.07 5.31
N GLU A 87 4.47 15.44 4.23
CA GLU A 87 5.86 15.34 3.80
C GLU A 87 5.92 15.49 2.28
N ASP A 88 7.06 15.96 1.79
CA ASP A 88 7.35 15.96 0.37
C ASP A 88 7.41 14.54 -0.19
N ASP A 89 6.79 14.33 -1.35
CA ASP A 89 6.65 13.03 -2.03
C ASP A 89 7.54 12.90 -3.28
N THR A 90 8.46 13.84 -3.50
CA THR A 90 9.47 13.77 -4.56
C THR A 90 10.33 12.53 -4.32
N ASP A 91 10.47 11.71 -5.36
CA ASP A 91 11.24 10.46 -5.36
C ASP A 91 10.83 9.40 -4.33
N LYS A 92 9.62 9.52 -3.75
CA LYS A 92 9.09 8.56 -2.77
C LYS A 92 7.89 7.82 -3.34
N SER A 93 7.97 6.50 -3.31
CA SER A 93 6.94 5.61 -3.84
C SER A 93 6.88 4.31 -3.04
N ARG A 94 5.66 3.81 -2.80
CA ARG A 94 5.45 2.45 -2.30
C ARG A 94 5.70 1.37 -3.36
N VAL A 95 5.92 1.79 -4.60
CA VAL A 95 6.04 0.94 -5.77
C VAL A 95 7.49 0.88 -6.22
N LEU A 96 8.02 -0.32 -6.36
CA LEU A 96 9.32 -0.58 -6.97
C LEU A 96 9.12 -1.27 -8.32
N ARG A 97 9.86 -0.82 -9.34
CA ARG A 97 10.08 -1.60 -10.56
C ARG A 97 11.44 -2.27 -10.45
N ILE A 98 11.43 -3.59 -10.53
CA ILE A 98 12.60 -4.44 -10.33
C ILE A 98 12.79 -5.19 -11.63
N SER A 99 13.97 -5.04 -12.25
CA SER A 99 14.30 -5.66 -13.52
C SER A 99 15.65 -6.36 -13.43
N GLY A 100 15.80 -7.46 -14.15
CA GLY A 100 17.00 -8.29 -14.13
C GLY A 100 16.81 -9.58 -14.91
N PRO A 101 17.75 -10.53 -14.80
CA PRO A 101 17.70 -11.80 -15.53
C PRO A 101 16.41 -12.59 -15.25
N GLN A 102 15.84 -13.23 -16.29
CA GLN A 102 14.54 -13.93 -16.18
C GLN A 102 14.57 -15.04 -15.12
N ASN A 103 15.72 -15.71 -14.94
CA ASN A 103 15.91 -16.77 -13.95
C ASN A 103 16.00 -16.28 -12.50
N MET A 104 16.04 -14.96 -12.27
CA MET A 104 16.10 -14.32 -10.95
C MET A 104 14.85 -13.50 -10.65
N ILE A 105 14.24 -12.91 -11.67
CA ILE A 105 13.08 -12.03 -11.55
C ILE A 105 11.80 -12.80 -11.88
N SER A 106 11.45 -13.73 -10.98
CA SER A 106 10.09 -14.29 -10.88
C SER A 106 9.44 -13.86 -9.57
N GLU A 107 8.12 -13.72 -9.56
CA GLU A 107 7.37 -13.32 -8.36
C GLU A 107 7.73 -14.21 -7.17
N ARG A 108 7.72 -15.53 -7.39
CA ARG A 108 8.04 -16.53 -6.36
C ARG A 108 9.44 -16.32 -5.75
N GLN A 109 10.47 -16.10 -6.57
CA GLN A 109 11.84 -15.91 -6.07
C GLN A 109 11.99 -14.59 -5.34
N LEU A 110 11.42 -13.52 -5.91
CA LEU A 110 11.48 -12.20 -5.31
C LEU A 110 10.74 -12.14 -3.96
N MET A 111 9.55 -12.74 -3.89
CA MET A 111 8.80 -12.82 -2.62
C MET A 111 9.56 -13.66 -1.59
N ALA A 112 10.13 -14.80 -1.97
CA ALA A 112 10.94 -15.62 -1.07
C ALA A 112 12.15 -14.84 -0.53
N PHE A 113 12.85 -14.08 -1.38
CA PHE A 113 13.95 -13.20 -0.96
C PHE A 113 13.47 -12.13 0.02
N LEU A 114 12.41 -11.39 -0.31
CA LEU A 114 11.90 -10.31 0.55
C LEU A 114 11.43 -10.86 1.91
N MET A 115 10.75 -12.00 1.93
CA MET A 115 10.25 -12.65 3.15
C MET A 115 11.38 -13.12 4.07
N ALA A 116 12.52 -13.49 3.51
CA ALA A 116 13.71 -13.83 4.28
C ALA A 116 14.38 -12.61 4.94
N ASN A 117 14.14 -11.41 4.42
CA ASN A 117 14.82 -10.18 4.84
C ASN A 117 13.99 -9.33 5.82
N PHE A 118 12.68 -9.19 5.62
CA PHE A 118 11.83 -8.36 6.48
C PHE A 118 10.33 -8.70 6.33
N GLN A 119 9.51 -8.23 7.28
CA GLN A 119 8.05 -8.33 7.20
C GLN A 119 7.47 -7.20 6.35
N PHE A 120 6.51 -7.54 5.50
CA PHE A 120 5.85 -6.59 4.63
C PHE A 120 4.42 -7.01 4.30
N ASP A 121 3.67 -6.04 3.81
CA ASP A 121 2.33 -6.23 3.28
C ASP A 121 2.33 -5.78 1.82
N ILE A 122 1.69 -6.57 0.96
CA ILE A 122 1.62 -6.33 -0.47
C ILE A 122 0.27 -5.75 -0.85
N ASP A 123 0.34 -4.67 -1.62
CA ASP A 123 -0.78 -4.11 -2.39
C ASP A 123 -0.96 -4.95 -3.67
N ASP A 124 0.10 -5.16 -4.44
CA ASP A 124 0.03 -5.93 -5.69
C ASP A 124 1.43 -6.34 -6.18
N VAL A 125 1.50 -7.37 -7.01
CA VAL A 125 2.69 -7.73 -7.80
C VAL A 125 2.29 -7.90 -9.25
N ILE A 126 2.89 -7.11 -10.13
CA ILE A 126 2.50 -7.07 -11.55
C ILE A 126 3.71 -7.38 -12.41
N GLU A 127 3.58 -8.36 -13.30
CA GLU A 127 4.54 -8.53 -14.38
C GLU A 127 4.38 -7.40 -15.39
N VAL A 128 5.43 -6.58 -15.55
CA VAL A 128 5.42 -5.46 -16.48
C VAL A 128 5.82 -5.93 -17.88
N TRP A 129 6.84 -6.79 -17.95
CA TRP A 129 7.29 -7.45 -19.17
C TRP A 129 8.20 -8.63 -18.82
N SER A 130 8.29 -9.58 -19.75
CA SER A 130 9.23 -10.71 -19.68
C SER A 130 9.78 -11.04 -21.08
N SER A 131 11.01 -11.51 -21.13
CA SER A 131 11.71 -12.08 -22.28
C SER A 131 12.53 -13.28 -21.84
N GLU A 132 13.17 -13.99 -22.78
CA GLU A 132 14.04 -15.14 -22.47
C GLU A 132 15.28 -14.75 -21.62
N GLU A 133 15.73 -13.49 -21.71
CA GLU A 133 16.93 -13.04 -21.02
C GLU A 133 16.61 -12.26 -19.75
N SER A 134 15.49 -11.54 -19.70
CA SER A 134 15.19 -10.60 -18.62
C SER A 134 13.71 -10.50 -18.33
N ALA A 135 13.38 -10.02 -17.13
CA ALA A 135 12.01 -9.70 -16.76
C ALA A 135 11.96 -8.42 -15.92
N CYS A 136 10.77 -7.84 -15.80
CA CYS A 136 10.50 -6.73 -14.89
C CYS A 136 9.19 -6.95 -14.14
N LEU A 137 9.28 -6.88 -12.81
CA LEU A 137 8.13 -6.88 -11.91
C LEU A 137 7.94 -5.49 -11.31
N GLU A 138 6.68 -5.09 -11.16
CA GLU A 138 6.27 -3.98 -10.32
C GLU A 138 5.73 -4.53 -9.01
N VAL A 139 6.44 -4.26 -7.91
CA VAL A 139 6.02 -4.67 -6.56
C VAL A 139 5.48 -3.44 -5.83
N ARG A 140 4.22 -3.53 -5.43
CA ARG A 140 3.52 -2.47 -4.69
C ARG A 140 3.39 -2.90 -3.24
N PHE A 141 4.01 -2.15 -2.33
CA PHE A 141 3.97 -2.41 -0.89
C PHE A 141 2.90 -1.57 -0.19
N ALA A 142 2.43 -1.94 1.00
CA ALA A 142 1.54 -1.08 1.79
C ALA A 142 2.22 0.20 2.32
N SER A 143 3.56 0.20 2.40
CA SER A 143 4.38 1.27 2.99
C SER A 143 5.56 1.68 2.13
N TRP A 144 5.83 2.99 2.05
CA TRP A 144 7.03 3.51 1.40
C TRP A 144 8.27 3.30 2.28
N ARG A 145 8.26 3.80 3.52
CA ARG A 145 9.51 3.92 4.31
C ARG A 145 10.00 2.59 4.89
N SER A 146 9.08 1.77 5.40
CA SER A 146 9.42 0.55 6.11
C SER A 146 9.46 -0.68 5.20
N GLN A 147 8.80 -0.63 4.05
CA GLN A 147 8.70 -1.76 3.13
C GLN A 147 9.40 -1.47 1.81
N ALA A 148 8.90 -0.56 0.98
CA ALA A 148 9.51 -0.29 -0.34
C ALA A 148 10.98 0.19 -0.24
N HIS A 149 11.29 1.09 0.68
CA HIS A 149 12.66 1.56 0.87
C HIS A 149 13.59 0.46 1.42
N THR A 150 13.10 -0.36 2.34
CA THR A 150 13.85 -1.52 2.89
C THR A 150 14.12 -2.55 1.80
N ALA A 151 13.10 -2.89 1.00
CA ALA A 151 13.22 -3.77 -0.16
C ALA A 151 14.30 -3.26 -1.13
N LYS A 152 14.29 -1.96 -1.45
CA LYS A 152 15.30 -1.34 -2.31
C LYS A 152 16.70 -1.51 -1.74
N ILE A 153 16.92 -1.26 -0.45
CA ILE A 153 18.23 -1.43 0.20
C ILE A 153 18.68 -2.89 0.12
N ALA A 154 17.81 -3.84 0.48
CA ALA A 154 18.15 -5.27 0.46
C ALA A 154 18.52 -5.74 -0.96
N LEU A 155 17.75 -5.32 -1.97
CA LEU A 155 18.02 -5.67 -3.37
C LEU A 155 19.34 -5.08 -3.88
N CYS A 156 19.67 -3.84 -3.49
CA CYS A 156 20.94 -3.21 -3.86
C CYS A 156 22.17 -3.74 -3.08
N GLN A 157 21.97 -4.53 -2.03
CA GLN A 157 23.06 -5.17 -1.29
C GLN A 157 23.39 -6.56 -1.84
N GLU A 158 22.38 -7.25 -2.39
CA GLU A 158 22.53 -8.58 -2.97
C GLU A 158 23.05 -8.54 -4.42
N TYR A 159 22.71 -7.49 -5.18
CA TYR A 159 23.00 -7.33 -6.61
C TYR A 159 23.60 -5.96 -6.94
#